data_AF-A0A377DTI8-F1
#
_entry.id   AF-A0A377DTI8-F1
#
_cell.length_a   1.000
_cell.length_b   1.000
_cell.length_c   1.000
_cell.angle_alpha   90.00
_cell.angle_beta   90.00
_cell.angle_gamma   90.00
#
_symmetry.space_group_name_H-M   'P 1'
#
loop_
_entity.id
_entity.type
_entity.pdbx_description
1 polymer ?
#
loop_
_entity_poly.entity_id
_entity_poly.type
_entity_poly.pdbx_seq_one_letter_code
_entity_poly.pdbx_strand_id
1 'polypeptide(L)'
;MSKVVCVGSNYAKHIKEMGSAVPEEPVLFIKPETALCDLRQPLAIPSDFGSVHHEVELAVLIGADTASGYGRACPQSQLPVMAWRSI
;
A
#
# COMPACT_ATOMS: atom_id res chain seq x y z
N MET A 1 -13.21 5.20 -8.50
CA MET A 1 -12.68 5.45 -7.13
C MET A 1 -11.36 4.71 -7.03
N SER A 2 -10.29 5.44 -6.80
CA SER A 2 -8.94 4.88 -6.75
C SER A 2 -8.69 4.27 -5.36
N LYS A 3 -7.95 3.17 -5.30
CA LYS A 3 -7.60 2.48 -4.05
C LYS A 3 -6.20 1.88 -4.15
N VAL A 4 -5.53 1.72 -3.01
CA VAL A 4 -4.30 0.94 -2.91
C VAL A 4 -4.66 -0.41 -2.32
N VAL A 5 -4.30 -1.49 -3.01
CA VAL A 5 -4.42 -2.87 -2.49
C VAL A 5 -3.05 -3.31 -2.03
N CYS A 6 -3.00 -3.91 -0.85
CA CYS A 6 -1.79 -4.15 -0.10
C CYS A 6 -1.66 -5.63 0.26
N VAL A 7 -0.44 -6.13 0.44
CA VAL A 7 -0.18 -7.52 0.82
C VAL A 7 0.65 -7.57 2.11
N GLY A 8 0.03 -7.98 3.20
CA GLY A 8 0.70 -8.22 4.47
C GLY A 8 1.46 -9.55 4.47
N SER A 9 2.47 -9.67 5.34
CA SER A 9 3.23 -10.91 5.55
C SER A 9 3.87 -11.48 4.27
N ASN A 10 4.33 -10.62 3.36
CA ASN A 10 4.89 -11.04 2.07
C ASN A 10 6.43 -11.24 2.08
N TYR A 11 7.08 -11.07 3.24
CA TYR A 11 8.52 -11.25 3.40
C TYR A 11 8.82 -12.15 4.61
N ALA A 12 9.48 -13.29 4.39
CA ALA A 12 9.74 -14.29 5.44
C ALA A 12 10.55 -13.76 6.64
N LYS A 13 11.47 -12.80 6.40
CA LYS A 13 12.23 -12.16 7.50
C LYS A 13 11.34 -11.26 8.35
N HIS A 14 10.45 -10.51 7.72
CA HIS A 14 9.51 -9.62 8.42
C HIS A 14 8.46 -10.42 9.20
N ILE A 15 7.96 -11.53 8.66
CA ILE A 15 7.08 -12.46 9.41
C ILE A 15 7.75 -12.92 10.71
N LYS A 16 9.05 -13.27 10.65
CA LYS A 16 9.82 -13.70 11.82
C LYS A 16 10.02 -12.56 12.83
N GLU A 17 10.34 -11.37 12.36
CA GLU A 17 10.47 -10.16 13.20
C GLU A 17 9.17 -9.88 13.97
N MET A 18 8.03 -9.97 13.30
CA MET A 18 6.71 -9.77 13.88
C MET A 18 6.21 -10.96 14.73
N GLY A 19 6.98 -12.06 14.82
CA GLY A 19 6.57 -13.29 15.52
C GLY A 19 5.28 -13.91 14.98
N SER A 20 4.95 -13.63 13.72
CA SER A 20 3.68 -14.02 13.09
C SER A 20 3.77 -15.40 12.45
N ALA A 21 2.63 -16.05 12.27
CA ALA A 21 2.54 -17.29 11.49
C ALA A 21 2.66 -16.99 9.99
N VAL A 22 3.23 -17.92 9.23
CA VAL A 22 3.23 -17.83 7.76
C VAL A 22 1.80 -18.12 7.28
N PRO A 23 1.15 -17.19 6.57
CA PRO A 23 -0.23 -17.41 6.12
C PRO A 23 -0.25 -18.38 4.92
N GLU A 24 -1.31 -19.19 4.81
CA GLU A 24 -1.52 -20.10 3.68
C GLU A 24 -1.97 -19.35 2.40
N GLU A 25 -2.63 -18.21 2.58
CA GLU A 25 -3.08 -17.31 1.52
C GLU A 25 -2.60 -15.87 1.76
N PRO A 26 -2.47 -15.03 0.73
CA PRO A 26 -2.06 -13.64 0.91
C PRO A 26 -3.01 -12.85 1.80
N VAL A 27 -2.48 -12.15 2.80
CA VAL A 27 -3.25 -11.24 3.65
C VAL A 27 -3.44 -9.93 2.90
N LEU A 28 -4.67 -9.64 2.48
CA LEU A 28 -4.99 -8.42 1.73
C LEU A 28 -5.69 -7.38 2.61
N PHE A 29 -5.29 -6.13 2.41
CA PHE A 29 -5.99 -4.98 2.97
C PHE A 29 -5.92 -3.79 2.01
N ILE A 30 -6.69 -2.74 2.31
CA ILE A 30 -6.88 -1.61 1.41
C ILE A 30 -6.59 -0.32 2.16
N LYS A 31 -5.86 0.59 1.51
CA LYS A 31 -5.82 2.00 1.91
C LYS A 31 -6.67 2.85 0.96
N PRO A 32 -7.48 3.77 1.49
CA PRO A 32 -8.27 4.69 0.67
C PRO A 32 -7.34 5.68 -0.05
N GLU A 33 -7.86 6.32 -1.10
CA GLU A 33 -7.16 7.38 -1.84
C GLU A 33 -6.63 8.51 -0.92
N THR A 34 -7.36 8.83 0.14
CA THR A 34 -6.98 9.85 1.14
C THR A 34 -5.74 9.51 1.96
N ALA A 35 -5.24 8.27 1.89
CA ALA A 35 -3.99 7.86 2.53
C ALA A 35 -2.76 8.16 1.67
N LEU A 36 -2.93 8.47 0.38
CA LEU A 36 -1.84 8.76 -0.55
C LEU A 36 -1.28 10.17 -0.34
N CYS A 37 0.04 10.30 -0.40
CA CYS A 37 0.74 11.59 -0.43
C CYS A 37 2.06 11.45 -1.19
N ASP A 38 2.64 12.58 -1.62
CA ASP A 38 3.93 12.61 -2.32
C ASP A 38 5.07 12.36 -1.34
N LEU A 39 5.80 11.24 -1.53
CA LEU A 39 6.95 10.85 -0.69
C LEU A 39 8.07 11.89 -0.65
N ARG A 40 8.15 12.79 -1.63
CA ARG A 40 9.18 13.84 -1.70
C ARG A 40 8.90 15.02 -0.78
N GLN A 41 7.68 15.11 -0.25
CA GLN A 41 7.25 16.16 0.67
C GLN A 41 7.39 15.68 2.13
N PRO A 42 7.46 16.60 3.11
CA PRO A 42 7.42 16.22 4.52
C PRO A 42 6.17 15.39 4.86
N LEU A 43 6.36 14.26 5.55
CA LEU A 43 5.27 13.38 5.97
C LEU A 43 4.67 13.85 7.30
N ALA A 44 3.36 14.06 7.33
CA ALA A 44 2.62 14.35 8.55
C ALA A 44 2.27 13.05 9.29
N ILE A 45 2.93 12.82 10.44
CA ILE A 45 2.72 11.66 11.30
C ILE A 45 1.72 12.03 12.42
N PRO A 46 0.64 11.27 12.63
CA PRO A 46 -0.30 11.53 13.72
C PRO A 46 0.35 11.25 15.08
N SER A 47 0.17 12.16 16.04
CA SER A 47 0.75 12.05 17.38
C SER A 47 -0.13 11.31 18.38
N ASP A 48 -1.42 11.22 18.12
CA ASP A 48 -2.41 10.86 19.14
C ASP A 48 -2.71 9.35 19.19
N PHE A 49 -2.10 8.56 18.31
CA PHE A 49 -2.39 7.12 18.14
C PHE A 49 -1.22 6.18 18.49
N GLY A 50 -0.21 6.68 19.19
CA GLY A 50 0.95 5.89 19.61
C GLY A 50 2.09 5.89 18.59
N SER A 51 2.94 4.85 18.62
CA SER A 51 4.10 4.74 17.73
C SER A 51 3.68 4.47 16.30
N VAL A 52 4.36 5.12 15.37
CA VAL A 52 4.16 4.97 13.93
C VAL A 52 5.42 4.32 13.36
N HIS A 53 5.25 3.19 12.67
CA HIS A 53 6.33 2.37 12.14
C HIS A 53 6.53 2.63 10.63
N HIS A 54 7.74 2.48 10.11
CA HIS A 54 7.96 2.65 8.67
C HIS A 54 8.06 1.27 8.02
N GLU A 55 7.32 1.09 6.93
CA GLU A 55 7.39 -0.09 6.08
C GLU A 55 7.64 0.35 4.64
N VAL A 56 8.74 -0.11 4.06
CA VAL A 56 9.11 0.21 2.67
C VAL A 56 8.65 -0.93 1.78
N GLU A 57 7.82 -0.60 0.80
CA GLU A 57 7.23 -1.57 -0.13
C GLU A 57 7.50 -1.17 -1.58
N LEU A 58 7.47 -2.17 -2.47
CA LEU A 58 7.41 -1.92 -3.91
C LEU A 58 5.97 -1.60 -4.30
N ALA A 59 5.73 -0.38 -4.78
CA ALA A 59 4.42 0.01 -5.33
C ALA A 59 4.31 -0.35 -6.82
N VAL A 60 3.21 -1.00 -7.20
CA VAL A 60 2.90 -1.33 -8.60
C VAL A 60 1.67 -0.53 -9.05
N LEU A 61 1.80 0.20 -10.14
CA LEU A 61 0.69 0.92 -10.74
C LEU A 61 -0.05 0.04 -11.74
N ILE A 62 -1.37 -0.03 -11.60
CA ILE A 62 -2.26 -0.71 -12.54
C ILE A 62 -2.77 0.30 -13.56
N GLY A 63 -2.27 0.22 -14.80
CA GLY A 63 -2.59 1.16 -15.88
C GLY A 63 -3.90 0.88 -16.64
N ALA A 64 -4.49 -0.30 -16.46
CA ALA A 64 -5.74 -0.70 -17.10
C ALA A 64 -6.57 -1.59 -16.16
N ASP A 65 -7.89 -1.52 -16.28
CA ASP A 65 -8.80 -2.38 -15.52
C ASP A 65 -8.48 -3.86 -15.77
N THR A 66 -8.26 -4.61 -14.68
CA THR A 66 -7.93 -6.04 -14.70
C THR A 66 -9.13 -6.92 -14.37
N ALA A 67 -10.31 -6.33 -14.15
CA ALA A 67 -11.55 -7.08 -13.94
C ALA A 67 -11.96 -7.76 -15.25
N SER A 68 -11.80 -9.10 -15.29
CA SER A 68 -12.28 -10.04 -16.32
C SER A 68 -12.66 -9.39 -17.67
N GLY A 69 -11.66 -9.15 -18.52
CA GLY A 69 -11.86 -9.04 -19.97
C GLY A 69 -12.33 -7.70 -20.57
N TYR A 70 -12.57 -6.63 -19.81
CA TYR A 70 -12.86 -5.30 -20.40
C TYR A 70 -11.90 -4.23 -19.88
N GLY A 71 -10.79 -4.07 -20.60
CA GLY A 71 -9.79 -3.04 -20.31
C GLY A 71 -10.31 -1.63 -20.57
N ARG A 72 -10.63 -0.89 -19.51
CA ARG A 72 -10.58 0.58 -19.54
C ARG A 72 -9.20 1.03 -19.06
N ALA A 73 -8.52 1.82 -19.89
CA ALA A 73 -7.27 2.46 -19.52
C ALA A 73 -7.52 3.54 -18.46
N CYS A 74 -6.68 3.58 -17.42
CA CYS A 74 -6.67 4.66 -16.44
C CYS A 74 -5.68 5.75 -16.92
N PRO A 75 -6.10 7.03 -17.05
CA PRO A 75 -5.21 8.10 -17.51
C PRO A 75 -4.01 8.32 -16.59
N GLN A 76 -2.80 8.33 -17.17
CA GLN A 76 -1.50 8.38 -16.46
C GLN A 76 -1.17 9.71 -15.77
N SER A 77 -2.01 10.74 -15.89
CA SER A 77 -1.66 12.12 -15.51
C SER A 77 -1.87 12.50 -14.03
N GLN A 78 -2.25 11.56 -13.16
CA GLN A 78 -2.62 11.83 -11.75
C GLN A 78 -1.87 10.96 -10.72
N LEU A 79 -0.60 10.64 -10.97
CA LEU A 79 0.10 9.64 -10.16
C LEU A 79 0.94 10.27 -9.05
N PRO A 80 0.53 10.19 -7.77
CA PRO A 80 1.42 10.48 -6.67
C PRO A 80 2.49 9.38 -6.56
N VAL A 81 3.73 9.78 -6.30
CA VAL A 81 4.77 8.87 -5.79
C VAL A 81 4.25 8.34 -4.45
N MET A 82 3.83 7.07 -4.42
CA MET A 82 3.09 6.51 -3.29
C MET A 82 3.97 6.40 -2.04
N ALA A 83 3.75 7.28 -1.07
CA ALA A 83 4.19 7.05 0.30
C ALA A 83 3.07 6.35 1.07
N TRP A 84 3.41 5.24 1.69
CA TRP A 84 2.54 4.58 2.64
C TRP A 84 2.50 5.35 3.96
N ARG A 85 1.30 5.78 4.38
CA ARG A 85 1.04 6.07 5.80
C ARG A 85 1.03 4.73 6.53
N SER A 86 2.04 4.50 7.37
CA SER A 86 2.23 3.41 8.34
C SER A 86 1.02 2.54 8.65
N ILE A 87 1.25 1.24 8.75
CA ILE A 87 0.43 0.33 9.57
C ILE A 87 0.72 0.58 11.04
#